data_AF-A0A143XLL0-F1
#
_entry.id   AF-A0A143XLL0-F1
#
_cell.length_a   1.000
_cell.length_b   1.000
_cell.length_c   1.000
_cell.angle_alpha   90.00
_cell.angle_beta   90.00
_cell.angle_gamma   90.00
#
_symmetry.space_group_name_H-M   'P 1'
#
loop_
_entity.id
_entity.type
_entity.pdbx_description
1 polymer ?
#
loop_
_entity_poly.entity_id
_entity_poly.type
_entity_poly.pdbx_seq_one_letter_code
_entity_poly.pdbx_strand_id
1 'polypeptide(L)' 'MDNLIITLEKQSEIIRLQTNIIDNLALELLQNGVMTEKDLLDIKKAAMMQKELQE' A
#
# COMPACT_ATOMS: atom_id res chain seq x y z
N MET A 1 -8.66 -6.69 -24.01
CA MET A 1 -7.24 -6.31 -23.80
C MET A 1 -7.16 -5.19 -22.77
N ASP A 2 -7.99 -4.16 -22.92
CA ASP A 2 -8.05 -2.99 -22.03
C ASP A 2 -8.32 -3.31 -20.55
N ASN A 3 -9.23 -4.25 -20.24
CA ASN A 3 -9.48 -4.66 -18.85
C ASN A 3 -8.23 -5.24 -18.16
N LEU A 4 -7.39 -5.98 -18.88
CA LEU A 4 -6.16 -6.54 -18.31
C LEU A 4 -5.15 -5.43 -18.01
N ILE A 5 -5.03 -4.43 -18.89
CA ILE A 5 -4.15 -3.28 -18.69
C ILE A 5 -4.58 -2.50 -17.46
N ILE A 6 -5.88 -2.21 -17.31
CA ILE A 6 -6.43 -1.50 -16.14
C ILE A 6 -6.18 -2.29 -14.85
N THR A 7 -6.35 -3.61 -14.85
CA THR A 7 -6.06 -4.46 -13.68
C THR A 7 -4.58 -4.40 -13.32
N LEU A 8 -3.67 -4.46 -14.30
CA LEU A 8 -2.22 -4.38 -14.08
C LEU A 8 -1.79 -3.01 -13.55
N GLU A 9 -2.38 -1.92 -14.05
CA GLU A 9 -2.12 -0.57 -13.55
C GLU A 9 -2.55 -0.42 -12.08
N LYS A 10 -3.76 -0.90 -11.74
CA LYS A 10 -4.24 -0.91 -10.35
C LYS A 10 -3.35 -1.76 -9.43
N GLN A 11 -2.91 -2.93 -9.89
CA GLN A 11 -1.96 -3.77 -9.14
C GLN A 11 -0.63 -3.05 -8.91
N SER A 12 -0.09 -2.40 -9.94
CA SER A 12 1.14 -1.62 -9.84
C SER A 12 1.00 -0.48 -8.83
N GLU A 13 -0.16 0.19 -8.78
CA GLU A 13 -0.43 1.24 -7.80
C GLU A 13 -0.47 0.71 -6.36
N ILE A 14 -1.12 -0.44 -6.15
CA ILE A 14 -1.19 -1.11 -4.84
C ILE A 14 0.21 -1.50 -4.37
N ILE A 15 1.01 -2.13 -5.23
CA ILE A 15 2.39 -2.53 -4.91
C ILE A 15 3.21 -1.31 -4.53
N ARG A 16 3.11 -0.21 -5.29
CA ARG A 16 3.84 1.03 -4.98
C ARG A 16 3.45 1.58 -3.60
N LEU A 17 2.16 1.58 -3.26
CA LEU A 17 1.70 2.02 -1.95
C LEU A 17 2.23 1.11 -0.84
N GLN A 18 2.18 -0.21 -1.03
CA GLN A 18 2.71 -1.18 -0.07
C GLN A 18 4.22 -1.02 0.14
N THR A 19 5.01 -0.78 -0.91
CA THR A 19 6.44 -0.48 -0.80
C THR A 19 6.70 0.75 0.06
N ASN A 20 5.97 1.85 -0.19
CA ASN A 20 6.13 3.08 0.59
C ASN A 20 5.79 2.87 2.09
N ILE A 21 4.75 2.07 2.37
CA ILE A 21 4.40 1.71 3.75
C ILE A 21 5.53 0.94 4.42
N ILE A 22 6.10 -0.05 3.74
CA ILE A 22 7.21 -0.86 4.24
C ILE A 22 8.42 0.02 4.52
N ASP A 23 8.77 0.92 3.59
CA ASP A 23 9.92 1.82 3.75
C ASP A 23 9.72 2.78 4.94
N ASN A 24 8.53 3.36 5.09
CA ASN A 24 8.22 4.23 6.23
C ASN A 24 8.28 3.48 7.56
N LEU A 25 7.66 2.30 7.64
CA LEU A 25 7.71 1.48 8.85
C LEU A 25 9.13 1.01 9.18
N ALA A 26 9.95 0.70 8.16
CA ALA A 26 11.35 0.35 8.35
C ALA A 26 12.15 1.54 8.90
N LEU A 27 11.90 2.75 8.40
CA LEU A 27 12.51 3.98 8.93
C LEU A 27 12.11 4.24 10.38
N GLU A 28 10.84 4.09 10.73
CA GLU A 28 10.37 4.21 12.11
C GLU A 28 11.07 3.19 13.02
N LEU A 29 11.14 1.91 12.60
CA LEU A 29 11.85 0.86 13.36
C LEU A 29 13.33 1.20 13.58
N LEU A 30 14.03 1.70 12.57
CA LEU A 30 15.44 2.11 12.67
C LEU A 30 15.64 3.28 13.64
N GLN A 31 14.63 4.13 13.82
CA GLN A 31 14.66 5.30 14.71
C GLN A 31 14.15 4.98 16.12
N ASN A 32 13.83 3.71 16.43
CA ASN A 32 13.07 3.31 17.63
C ASN A 32 11.71 4.04 17.75
N GLY A 33 11.17 4.48 16.62
CA GLY A 33 9.84 5.03 16.48
C GLY A 33 8.77 3.95 16.60
N VAL A 34 7.52 4.40 16.65
CA VAL A 34 6.35 3.53 16.68
C VAL A 34 5.46 3.89 15.52
N MET A 35 4.72 2.89 15.02
CA MET A 35 3.73 3.09 13.97
C MET A 35 2.79 4.25 14.34
N THR A 36 2.67 5.20 13.41
CA THR A 36 1.82 6.38 13.58
C THR A 36 0.40 6.12 13.07
N GLU A 37 -0.52 7.03 13.39
CA GLU A 37 -1.87 7.00 12.82
C GLU A 37 -1.86 7.13 11.28
N LYS A 38 -0.91 7.90 10.75
CA LYS A 38 -0.73 8.03 9.30
C LYS A 38 -0.38 6.68 8.66
N ASP A 39 0.55 5.94 9.25
CA ASP A 39 0.93 4.61 8.75
C ASP A 39 -0.25 3.64 8.79
N LEU A 40 -1.06 3.69 9.85
CA LEU A 40 -2.30 2.91 9.96
C LEU A 40 -3.32 3.26 8.86
N LEU A 41 -3.47 4.54 8.52
CA LEU A 41 -4.35 4.98 7.43
C LEU A 41 -3.85 4.51 6.07
N ASP A 42 -2.54 4.59 5.82
CA ASP A 42 -1.94 4.12 4.58
C ASP A 42 -2.09 2.60 4.42
N ILE A 43 -1.91 1.82 5.48
CA ILE A 43 -2.19 0.37 5.51
C ILE A 43 -3.65 0.07 5.17
N LYS A 44 -4.60 0.78 5.81
CA LYS A 44 -6.04 0.59 5.54
C LYS A 44 -6.37 0.90 4.09
N LYS A 45 -5.80 1.98 3.53
CA LYS A 45 -5.99 2.36 2.14
C LYS A 45 -5.48 1.25 1.19
N ALA A 46 -4.28 0.73 1.43
CA ALA A 46 -3.73 -0.36 0.63
C ALA A 46 -4.61 -1.62 0.69
N ALA A 47 -5.13 -1.97 1.88
CA ALA A 47 -6.02 -3.10 2.06
C ALA A 47 -7.37 -2.92 1.34
N MET A 48 -7.94 -1.71 1.35
CA MET A 48 -9.17 -1.40 0.61
C MET A 48 -8.95 -1.53 -0.91
N MET A 49 -7.87 -0.95 -1.44
CA MET A 49 -7.55 -1.05 -2.87
C MET A 49 -7.33 -2.51 -3.30
N GLN A 50 -6.67 -3.32 -2.47
CA GLN A 50 -6.47 -4.75 -2.72
C GLN A 50 -7.80 -5.50 -2.78
N LYS A 51 -8.75 -5.17 -1.89
CA LYS A 51 -10.08 -5.78 -1.85
C LYS A 51 -10.90 -5.42 -3.09
N GLU A 52 -10.94 -4.13 -3.47
CA GLU A 52 -11.65 -3.66 -4.67
C GLU A 52 -11.13 -4.26 -5.98
N LEU A 53 -9.89 -4.75 -6.00
CA LEU A 53 -9.31 -5.44 -7.14
C LEU A 53 -9.70 -6.93 -7.21
N GLN A 54 -10.04 -7.54 -6.06
CA GLN A 54 -10.41 -8.95 -5.95
C GLN A 54 -11.93 -9.18 -6.12
N GLU A 55 -12.74 -8.13 -5.95
CA GLU A 55 -14.19 -8.10 -6.19
C GLU A 55 -14.51 -7.74 -7.65
#